data_AF-A0A7W8CKW9-F1
#
_entry.id   AF-A0A7W8CKW9-F1
#
_cell.length_a   1.000
_cell.length_b   1.000
_cell.length_c   1.000
_cell.angle_alpha   90.00
_cell.angle_beta   90.00
_cell.angle_gamma   90.00
#
_symmetry.space_group_name_H-M   'P 1'
#
loop_
_entity.id
_entity.type
_entity.pdbx_description
1 polymer ?
#
loop_
_entity_poly.entity_id
_entity_poly.type
_entity_poly.pdbx_seq_one_letter_code
_entity_poly.pdbx_strand_id
1 'polypeptide(L)'
;MTRPIRTSSRSCHPHDEQTQKYLSPKADRLLSPKRGKTITALTVVSIAVGSLAQAPVPVAHAVPAPEVEYTYNVMVRRHYDFPNNDAIGYGHGICDKVLSGEGYPQIMAEVKSDVLPNDEFAANYLVSYAVGILCPAQIWQLRNSAAGYRPPPG
;
A
#
# COMPACT_ATOMS: atom_id res chain seq x y z
N MET A 1 -13.95 -29.66 35.44
CA MET A 1 -14.22 -30.28 34.11
C MET A 1 -13.65 -29.36 33.05
N THR A 2 -12.46 -29.68 32.54
CA THR A 2 -11.61 -28.80 31.72
C THR A 2 -11.62 -29.33 30.29
N ARG A 3 -12.02 -28.51 29.31
CA ARG A 3 -11.92 -28.85 27.88
C ARG A 3 -10.73 -28.10 27.26
N PRO A 4 -9.87 -28.74 26.45
CA PRO A 4 -8.75 -28.06 25.83
C PRO A 4 -9.20 -27.29 24.56
N ILE A 5 -8.71 -26.06 24.44
CA ILE A 5 -8.88 -25.19 23.27
C ILE A 5 -7.88 -25.66 22.21
N ARG A 6 -8.39 -26.11 21.06
CA ARG A 6 -7.59 -26.47 19.89
C ARG A 6 -7.10 -25.20 19.20
N THR A 7 -5.81 -24.88 19.36
CA THR A 7 -5.11 -23.85 18.59
C THR A 7 -4.98 -24.29 17.14
N SER A 8 -5.79 -23.70 16.25
CA SER A 8 -5.66 -23.84 14.81
C SER A 8 -4.63 -22.82 14.31
N SER A 9 -3.35 -23.19 14.31
CA SER A 9 -2.31 -22.50 13.54
C SER A 9 -2.66 -22.60 12.05
N ARG A 10 -3.22 -21.53 11.47
CA ARG A 10 -3.14 -21.30 10.03
C ARG A 10 -1.90 -20.45 9.77
N SER A 11 -0.85 -21.11 9.29
CA SER A 11 0.26 -20.49 8.60
C SER A 11 -0.22 -19.48 7.57
N CYS A 12 0.23 -18.23 7.68
CA CYS A 12 0.26 -17.31 6.57
C CYS A 12 1.29 -17.84 5.56
N HIS A 13 0.81 -18.34 4.42
CA HIS A 13 1.64 -18.64 3.26
C HIS A 13 2.14 -17.32 2.64
N PRO A 14 3.42 -17.23 2.23
CA PRO A 14 3.90 -16.08 1.47
C PRO A 14 3.36 -16.13 0.03
N HIS A 15 2.80 -15.01 -0.41
CA HIS A 15 2.48 -14.71 -1.81
C HIS A 15 3.79 -14.50 -2.60
N ASP A 16 4.35 -15.55 -3.20
CA ASP A 16 5.53 -15.43 -4.07
C ASP A 16 5.46 -16.33 -5.33
N GLU A 17 4.27 -16.45 -5.93
CA GLU A 17 4.05 -17.33 -7.10
C GLU A 17 3.30 -16.66 -8.27
N GLN A 18 3.36 -15.33 -8.41
CA GLN A 18 2.73 -14.66 -9.58
C GLN A 18 3.69 -13.88 -10.49
N THR A 19 4.93 -13.63 -10.07
CA THR A 19 5.84 -12.77 -10.85
C THR A 19 6.71 -13.53 -11.86
N GLN A 20 6.63 -14.87 -11.92
CA GLN A 20 7.48 -15.66 -12.83
C GLN A 20 6.81 -16.03 -14.16
N LYS A 21 5.50 -15.78 -14.32
CA LYS A 21 4.76 -16.19 -15.53
C LYS A 21 4.82 -15.19 -16.69
N TYR A 22 5.36 -13.99 -16.47
CA TYR A 22 5.38 -12.91 -17.47
C TYR A 22 6.70 -12.71 -18.22
N LEU A 23 7.79 -13.39 -17.84
CA LEU A 23 9.05 -13.34 -18.59
C LEU A 23 9.23 -14.61 -19.44
N SER A 24 8.48 -14.69 -20.54
CA SER A 24 8.80 -15.56 -21.66
C SER A 24 8.96 -14.71 -22.91
N PRO A 25 10.19 -14.41 -23.36
CA PRO A 25 10.39 -13.91 -24.70
C PRO A 25 10.04 -15.04 -25.68
N LYS A 26 8.99 -14.84 -26.46
CA LYS A 26 8.63 -15.68 -27.61
C LYS A 26 9.80 -15.59 -28.58
N ALA A 27 10.63 -16.63 -28.59
CA ALA A 27 11.71 -16.77 -29.56
C ALA A 27 11.07 -16.92 -30.95
N ASP A 28 11.11 -15.83 -31.72
CA ASP A 28 10.68 -15.82 -33.10
C ASP A 28 11.52 -16.81 -33.90
N ARG A 29 10.83 -17.87 -34.30
CA ARG A 29 11.34 -18.93 -35.17
C ARG A 29 11.44 -18.35 -36.58
N LEU A 30 12.56 -17.71 -36.90
CA LEU A 30 12.92 -17.39 -38.29
C LEU A 30 14.35 -17.83 -38.57
N LEU A 31 14.49 -19.04 -39.10
CA LEU A 31 15.68 -19.41 -39.87
C LEU A 31 15.26 -20.21 -41.10
N SER A 32 15.27 -19.54 -42.26
CA SER A 32 15.67 -20.15 -43.54
C SER A 32 15.84 -19.09 -44.61
N PRO A 33 17.06 -18.58 -44.83
CA PRO A 33 17.49 -18.08 -46.12
C PRO A 33 18.15 -19.20 -46.92
N LYS A 34 17.67 -19.37 -48.16
CA LYS A 34 18.20 -20.31 -49.15
C LYS A 34 19.69 -20.09 -49.40
N ARG A 35 20.36 -21.23 -49.51
CA ARG A 35 21.76 -21.48 -49.89
C ARG A 35 22.14 -20.73 -51.18
N GLY A 36 23.01 -19.74 -51.08
CA GLY A 36 23.61 -19.01 -52.20
C GLY A 36 25.08 -18.68 -51.94
N LYS A 37 25.96 -19.46 -52.58
CA LYS A 37 27.38 -19.23 -52.94
C LYS A 37 28.18 -18.08 -52.29
N THR A 38 29.22 -18.50 -51.56
CA THR A 38 30.62 -17.98 -51.55
C THR A 38 30.84 -16.47 -51.51
N ILE A 39 31.16 -15.93 -50.32
CA ILE A 39 32.24 -14.95 -50.14
C ILE A 39 33.04 -15.34 -48.89
N THR A 40 34.34 -15.42 -49.10
CA THR A 40 35.40 -15.76 -48.16
C THR A 40 35.68 -14.61 -47.18
N ALA A 41 35.76 -14.95 -45.89
CA ALA A 41 36.59 -14.34 -44.84
C ALA A 41 36.31 -12.92 -44.32
N LEU A 42 36.69 -12.77 -43.03
CA LEU A 42 36.75 -11.59 -42.17
C LEU A 42 35.38 -11.03 -41.73
N THR A 43 34.95 -11.20 -40.49
CA THR A 43 35.61 -10.66 -39.29
C THR A 43 35.04 -11.33 -38.04
N VAL A 44 35.93 -11.84 -37.17
CA VAL A 44 35.60 -12.14 -35.78
C VAL A 44 35.54 -10.78 -35.07
N VAL A 45 34.34 -10.25 -34.84
CA VAL A 45 34.15 -9.04 -34.02
C VAL A 45 33.86 -9.50 -32.59
N SER A 46 34.85 -9.30 -31.74
CA SER A 46 34.93 -9.67 -30.34
C SER A 46 33.75 -9.11 -29.52
N ILE A 47 32.86 -9.97 -29.03
CA ILE A 47 31.92 -9.63 -27.94
C ILE A 47 32.63 -9.97 -26.63
N ALA A 48 33.50 -9.09 -26.15
CA ALA A 48 34.14 -9.27 -24.85
C ALA A 48 34.56 -7.93 -24.22
N VAL A 49 33.63 -6.97 -24.10
CA VAL A 49 33.84 -5.79 -23.26
C VAL A 49 32.54 -5.51 -22.52
N GLY A 50 32.51 -5.80 -21.21
CA GLY A 50 31.37 -5.44 -20.36
C GLY A 50 31.14 -6.25 -19.08
N SER A 51 31.93 -7.28 -18.77
CA SER A 51 31.77 -8.04 -17.50
C SER A 51 32.61 -7.51 -16.34
N LEU A 52 33.01 -6.24 -16.36
CA LEU A 52 33.69 -5.62 -15.22
C LEU A 52 32.68 -5.44 -14.08
N ALA A 53 32.77 -6.32 -13.08
CA ALA A 53 32.28 -6.18 -11.72
C ALA A 53 31.09 -5.22 -11.54
N GLN A 54 29.86 -5.73 -11.64
CA GLN A 54 28.71 -5.05 -11.08
C GLN A 54 28.91 -4.99 -9.56
N ALA A 55 29.44 -3.87 -9.06
CA ALA A 55 29.38 -3.57 -7.64
C ALA A 55 27.90 -3.65 -7.21
N PRO A 56 27.56 -4.29 -6.07
CA PRO A 56 26.19 -4.34 -5.62
C PRO A 56 25.69 -2.91 -5.47
N VAL A 57 24.68 -2.54 -6.28
CA VAL A 57 24.02 -1.26 -6.13
C VAL A 57 23.33 -1.27 -4.76
N PRO A 58 23.54 -0.23 -3.92
CA PRO A 58 22.84 -0.16 -2.64
C PRO A 58 21.34 -0.14 -2.92
N VAL A 59 20.62 -1.07 -2.30
CA VAL A 59 19.15 -1.15 -2.39
C VAL A 59 18.62 0.07 -1.66
N ALA A 60 17.93 0.96 -2.38
CA ALA A 60 17.23 2.06 -1.76
C ALA A 60 16.07 1.50 -0.92
N HIS A 61 16.17 1.65 0.40
CA HIS A 61 15.04 1.42 1.28
C HIS A 61 14.20 2.68 1.30
N ALA A 62 12.96 2.59 0.81
CA ALA A 62 12.01 3.68 0.95
C ALA A 62 11.78 3.91 2.45
N VAL A 63 12.08 5.12 2.92
CA VAL A 63 11.69 5.56 4.26
C VAL A 63 10.21 5.94 4.20
N PRO A 64 9.33 5.30 4.99
CA PRO A 64 7.93 5.72 5.06
C PRO A 64 7.85 7.19 5.50
N ALA A 65 7.05 7.98 4.80
CA ALA A 65 6.73 9.37 5.16
C ALA A 65 5.20 9.49 5.36
N PRO A 66 4.64 8.84 6.39
CA PRO A 66 3.20 8.70 6.56
C PRO A 66 2.49 10.06 6.70
N GLU A 67 3.12 11.04 7.34
CA GLU A 67 2.57 12.39 7.49
C GLU A 67 2.44 13.11 6.14
N VAL A 68 3.42 12.94 5.25
CA VAL A 68 3.38 13.52 3.90
C VAL A 68 2.27 12.88 3.07
N GLU A 69 2.19 11.54 3.10
CA GLU A 69 1.14 10.80 2.41
C GLU A 69 -0.26 11.17 2.92
N TYR A 70 -0.43 11.25 4.24
CA TYR A 70 -1.69 11.62 4.86
C TYR A 70 -2.08 13.05 4.49
N THR A 71 -1.17 14.02 4.64
CA THR A 71 -1.41 15.43 4.29
C THR A 71 -1.82 15.59 2.83
N TYR A 72 -1.14 14.89 1.92
CA TYR A 72 -1.50 14.90 0.51
C TYR A 72 -2.94 14.40 0.29
N ASN A 73 -3.33 13.32 0.95
CA ASN A 73 -4.66 12.75 0.81
C ASN A 73 -5.78 13.62 1.38
N VAL A 74 -5.53 14.36 2.47
CA VAL A 74 -6.58 15.11 3.16
C VAL A 74 -6.59 16.60 2.79
N MET A 75 -5.43 17.25 2.67
CA MET A 75 -5.35 18.67 2.32
C MET A 75 -5.36 18.87 0.81
N VAL A 76 -4.53 18.14 0.06
CA VAL A 76 -4.32 18.42 -1.36
C VAL A 76 -5.39 17.76 -2.25
N ARG A 77 -5.81 16.53 -1.93
CA ARG A 77 -6.79 15.81 -2.74
C ARG A 77 -8.24 16.11 -2.36
N ARG A 78 -8.51 16.24 -1.06
CA ARG A 78 -9.87 16.37 -0.52
C ARG A 78 -10.18 17.74 0.06
N HIS A 79 -9.17 18.57 0.33
CA HIS A 79 -9.30 19.93 0.86
C HIS A 79 -10.17 20.00 2.13
N TYR A 80 -9.84 19.17 3.12
CA TYR A 80 -10.47 19.27 4.44
C TYR A 80 -10.10 20.58 5.13
N ASP A 81 -11.08 21.19 5.81
CA ASP A 81 -10.86 22.26 6.78
C ASP A 81 -10.77 21.65 8.17
N PHE A 82 -9.59 21.76 8.80
CA PHE A 82 -9.30 21.17 10.10
C PHE A 82 -9.30 22.22 11.20
N PRO A 83 -9.73 21.85 12.42
CA PRO A 83 -9.52 22.69 13.59
C PRO A 83 -8.07 23.16 13.70
N ASN A 84 -7.87 24.47 13.90
CA ASN A 84 -6.55 25.11 14.00
C ASN A 84 -5.64 24.95 12.76
N ASN A 85 -6.17 24.52 11.61
CA ASN A 85 -5.39 24.17 10.41
C ASN A 85 -4.34 23.07 10.65
N ASP A 86 -4.58 22.17 11.61
CA ASP A 86 -3.64 21.10 11.96
C ASP A 86 -4.14 19.73 11.53
N ALA A 87 -3.88 19.37 10.27
CA ALA A 87 -4.28 18.07 9.72
C ALA A 87 -3.58 16.90 10.42
N ILE A 88 -2.27 17.02 10.68
CA ILE A 88 -1.46 15.93 11.25
C ILE A 88 -1.87 15.68 12.69
N GLY A 89 -1.94 16.72 13.51
CA GLY A 89 -2.38 16.60 14.90
C GLY A 89 -3.80 16.07 14.99
N TYR A 90 -4.71 16.52 14.12
CA TYR A 90 -6.07 15.98 14.07
C TYR A 90 -6.09 14.49 13.70
N GLY A 91 -5.29 14.06 12.72
CA GLY A 91 -5.13 12.66 12.35
C GLY A 91 -4.61 11.79 13.50
N HIS A 92 -3.61 12.26 14.24
CA HIS A 92 -3.15 11.57 15.46
C HIS A 92 -4.19 11.57 16.57
N GLY A 93 -4.99 12.62 16.70
CA GLY A 93 -6.13 12.64 17.64
C GLY A 93 -7.15 11.53 17.35
N ILE A 94 -7.44 11.25 16.07
CA ILE A 94 -8.27 10.08 15.69
C ILE A 94 -7.59 8.78 16.12
N CYS A 95 -6.28 8.65 15.89
CA CYS A 95 -5.51 7.47 16.29
C CYS A 95 -5.58 7.22 17.81
N ASP A 96 -5.50 8.27 18.61
CA ASP A 96 -5.59 8.19 20.08
C ASP A 96 -6.98 7.75 20.55
N LYS A 97 -8.04 8.24 19.89
CA LYS A 97 -9.43 7.79 20.16
C LYS A 97 -9.60 6.29 19.89
N VAL A 98 -9.09 5.81 18.75
CA VAL A 98 -9.13 4.38 18.41
C VAL A 98 -8.31 3.55 19.40
N LEU A 99 -7.12 4.03 19.76
CA LEU A 99 -6.25 3.37 20.75
C LEU A 99 -6.91 3.29 22.12
N SER A 100 -7.67 4.32 22.50
CA SER A 100 -8.45 4.39 23.75
C SER A 100 -9.70 3.50 23.72
N GLY A 101 -9.99 2.84 22.60
CA GLY A 101 -11.11 1.92 22.46
C GLY A 101 -12.44 2.61 22.12
N GLU A 102 -12.41 3.87 21.69
CA GLU A 102 -13.61 4.58 21.26
C GLU A 102 -14.27 3.89 20.06
N GLY A 103 -15.60 3.82 20.07
CA GLY A 103 -16.36 3.14 19.03
C GLY A 103 -16.38 3.91 17.72
N TYR A 104 -16.26 3.20 16.59
CA TYR A 104 -16.36 3.79 15.25
C TYR A 104 -17.54 4.75 15.04
N PRO A 105 -18.78 4.47 15.52
CA PRO A 105 -19.90 5.39 15.34
C PRO A 105 -19.70 6.74 16.04
N GLN A 106 -19.02 6.75 17.20
CA GLN A 106 -18.74 7.96 17.97
C GLN A 106 -17.66 8.78 17.27
N ILE A 107 -16.55 8.14 16.89
CA ILE A 107 -15.47 8.77 16.13
C ILE A 107 -16.03 9.41 14.85
N MET A 108 -16.89 8.71 14.12
CA MET A 108 -17.55 9.23 12.92
C MET A 108 -18.43 10.46 13.20
N ALA A 109 -19.20 10.45 14.29
CA ALA A 109 -20.05 11.57 14.67
C ALA A 109 -19.22 12.81 14.99
N GLU A 110 -18.14 12.65 15.76
CA GLU A 110 -17.22 13.73 16.14
C GLU A 110 -16.44 14.25 14.92
N VAL A 111 -15.94 13.37 14.06
CA VAL A 111 -15.22 13.82 12.85
C VAL A 111 -16.12 14.67 11.96
N LYS A 112 -17.38 14.28 11.77
CA LYS A 112 -18.34 15.11 11.01
C LYS A 112 -18.61 16.46 11.69
N SER A 113 -18.58 16.56 13.01
CA SER A 113 -18.79 17.88 13.65
C SER A 113 -17.61 18.82 13.49
N ASP A 114 -16.42 18.28 13.31
CA ASP A 114 -15.18 19.02 13.48
C ASP A 114 -14.56 19.49 12.16
N VAL A 115 -14.82 18.78 11.04
CA VAL A 115 -14.21 19.10 9.73
C VAL A 115 -15.25 19.42 8.65
N LEU A 116 -14.85 20.21 7.66
CA LEU A 116 -15.58 20.38 6.41
C LEU A 116 -14.81 19.73 5.26
N PRO A 117 -15.46 19.01 4.33
CA PRO A 117 -16.89 18.64 4.33
C PRO A 117 -17.25 17.62 5.43
N ASN A 118 -18.48 17.70 5.95
CA ASN A 118 -18.94 16.98 7.15
C ASN A 118 -19.88 15.79 6.86
N ASP A 119 -19.91 15.29 5.64
CA ASP A 119 -20.73 14.14 5.28
C ASP A 119 -20.09 12.80 5.71
N GLU A 120 -20.88 11.73 5.74
CA GLU A 120 -20.43 10.38 6.12
C GLU A 120 -19.28 9.85 5.25
N PHE A 121 -19.30 10.15 3.94
CA PHE A 121 -18.26 9.67 3.03
C PHE A 121 -16.95 10.40 3.31
N ALA A 122 -17.01 11.70 3.56
CA ALA A 122 -15.88 12.50 3.95
C ALA A 122 -15.27 12.03 5.29
N ALA A 123 -16.08 11.92 6.34
CA ALA A 123 -15.61 11.43 7.64
C ALA A 123 -14.99 10.03 7.56
N ASN A 124 -15.62 9.10 6.83
CA ASN A 124 -15.10 7.74 6.65
C ASN A 124 -13.74 7.73 5.92
N TYR A 125 -13.60 8.56 4.88
CA TYR A 125 -12.33 8.73 4.19
C TYR A 125 -11.25 9.22 5.16
N LEU A 126 -11.55 10.25 5.94
CA LEU A 126 -10.59 10.83 6.89
C LEU A 126 -10.15 9.82 7.95
N VAL A 127 -11.09 9.14 8.60
CA VAL A 127 -10.83 8.13 9.65
C VAL A 127 -10.02 6.96 9.09
N SER A 128 -10.41 6.46 7.92
CA SER A 128 -9.72 5.34 7.27
C SER A 128 -8.27 5.67 6.91
N TYR A 129 -8.01 6.89 6.40
CA TYR A 129 -6.64 7.31 6.05
C TYR A 129 -5.81 7.65 7.28
N ALA A 130 -6.40 8.25 8.32
CA ALA A 130 -5.69 8.52 9.57
C ALA A 130 -5.17 7.21 10.17
N VAL A 131 -6.05 6.21 10.30
CA VAL A 131 -5.66 4.92 10.87
C VAL A 131 -4.80 4.09 9.93
N GLY A 132 -5.13 4.06 8.64
CA GLY A 132 -4.41 3.27 7.66
C GLY A 132 -2.97 3.71 7.43
N ILE A 133 -2.69 5.01 7.57
CA ILE A 133 -1.38 5.60 7.26
C ILE A 133 -0.61 5.94 8.54
N LEU A 134 -1.21 6.67 9.48
CA LEU A 134 -0.50 7.21 10.64
C LEU A 134 -0.36 6.18 11.77
N CYS A 135 -1.36 5.30 11.94
CA CYS A 135 -1.40 4.36 13.06
C CYS A 135 -1.87 2.95 12.63
N PRO A 136 -1.07 2.25 11.81
CA PRO A 136 -1.47 0.97 11.21
C PRO A 136 -1.62 -0.16 12.24
N ALA A 137 -1.01 -0.04 13.43
CA ALA A 137 -1.19 -1.00 14.51
C ALA A 137 -2.64 -1.05 15.04
N GLN A 138 -3.40 0.02 14.84
CA GLN A 138 -4.76 0.20 15.33
C GLN A 138 -5.84 -0.24 14.32
N ILE A 139 -5.45 -0.67 13.10
CA ILE A 139 -6.38 -1.08 12.03
C ILE A 139 -7.35 -2.17 12.52
N TRP A 140 -6.85 -3.14 13.29
CA TRP A 140 -7.71 -4.21 13.79
C TRP A 140 -8.78 -3.68 14.76
N GLN A 141 -8.39 -2.78 15.67
CA GLN A 141 -9.30 -2.16 16.63
C GLN A 141 -10.38 -1.34 15.92
N LEU A 142 -9.99 -0.51 14.95
CA LEU A 142 -10.93 0.26 14.15
C LEU A 142 -11.94 -0.66 13.45
N ARG A 143 -11.46 -1.69 12.75
CA ARG A 143 -12.32 -2.64 12.01
C ARG A 143 -13.27 -3.39 12.93
N ASN A 144 -12.80 -3.81 14.10
CA ASN A 144 -13.64 -4.47 15.09
C ASN A 144 -14.73 -3.54 15.62
N SER A 145 -14.39 -2.28 15.90
CA SER A 145 -15.36 -1.28 16.38
C SER A 145 -16.37 -0.83 15.31
N ALA A 146 -16.01 -0.96 14.03
CA ALA A 146 -16.89 -0.65 12.89
C ALA A 146 -17.81 -1.82 12.50
N ALA A 147 -17.69 -2.98 13.15
CA ALA A 147 -18.46 -4.17 12.79
C ALA A 147 -19.96 -3.91 12.91
N GLY A 148 -20.69 -4.07 11.80
CA GLY A 148 -22.13 -3.83 11.76
C GLY A 148 -22.54 -2.35 11.74
N TYR A 149 -21.59 -1.41 11.64
CA TYR A 149 -21.91 0.01 11.49
C TYR A 149 -22.75 0.23 10.25
N ARG A 150 -23.85 0.99 10.42
CA ARG A 150 -24.67 1.50 9.32
C ARG A 150 -24.76 3.02 9.51
N PRO A 151 -24.34 3.81 8.53
CA PRO A 151 -24.45 5.26 8.64
C PRO A 151 -25.92 5.65 8.79
N PRO A 152 -26.23 6.69 9.58
CA PRO A 152 -27.57 7.23 9.64
C PRO A 152 -28.04 7.69 8.25
N PRO A 153 -29.34 7.66 7.96
CA PRO A 153 -29.87 8.28 6.75
C PRO A 153 -29.48 9.76 6.75
N GLY A 154 -28.88 10.21 5.63
CA GLY A 154 -28.39 11.56 5.43
C GLY A 154 -29.46 12.57 5.04
#